data_AF-A0A661YT86-F1
#
_entry.id   AF-A0A661YT86-F1
#
_cell.length_a   1.000
_cell.length_b   1.000
_cell.length_c   1.000
_cell.angle_alpha   90.00
_cell.angle_beta   90.00
_cell.angle_gamma   90.00
#
_symmetry.space_group_name_H-M   'P 1'
#
loop_
_entity.id
_entity.type
_entity.pdbx_description
1 polymer ?
#
loop_
_entity_poly.entity_id
_entity_poly.type
_entity_poly.pdbx_seq_one_letter_code
_entity_poly.pdbx_strand_id
1 'polypeptide(L)'
;MKRRDLLKGLATVPVLGAFTWAWFKKQHYDNYLKSNILEEIKLKATAPEIPLSGPMDKQIRLGLIGYGIRGKHLARAAGFAHPGLIDNWIDSASDNHSDNRYRQYLEQEDLNVVLNGVCDIFDTYGRMAR
;
A
#
# COMPACT_ATOMS: atom_id res chain seq x y z
N MET A 1 -24.29 44.75 15.33
CA MET A 1 -24.53 43.33 15.73
C MET A 1 -25.64 43.28 16.77
N LYS A 2 -26.71 42.51 16.54
CA LYS A 2 -27.90 42.51 17.41
C LYS A 2 -27.64 41.65 18.66
N ARG A 3 -28.01 42.16 19.85
CA ARG A 3 -27.87 41.49 21.17
C ARG A 3 -28.37 40.04 21.21
N ARG A 4 -29.36 39.72 20.36
CA ARG A 4 -29.92 38.37 20.18
C ARG A 4 -28.94 37.35 19.59
N ASP A 5 -28.04 37.77 18.71
CA ASP A 5 -27.09 36.86 18.07
C ASP A 5 -25.94 36.52 19.04
N LEU A 6 -25.60 37.45 19.94
CA LEU A 6 -24.66 37.22 21.04
C LEU A 6 -25.19 36.17 22.03
N LEU A 7 -26.47 36.25 22.38
CA LEU A 7 -27.15 35.28 23.26
C LEU A 7 -27.25 33.89 22.63
N LYS A 8 -27.49 33.81 21.31
CA LYS A 8 -27.48 32.54 20.57
C LYS A 8 -26.10 31.90 20.52
N GLY A 9 -25.04 32.70 20.37
CA GLY A 9 -23.66 32.21 20.45
C GLY A 9 -23.32 31.69 21.84
N LEU A 10 -23.71 32.41 22.90
CA LEU A 10 -23.45 32.01 24.29
C LEU A 10 -24.09 30.67 24.66
N ALA A 11 -25.25 30.36 24.08
CA ALA A 11 -25.95 29.08 24.30
C ALA A 11 -25.18 27.86 23.74
N THR A 12 -24.26 28.06 22.79
CA THR A 12 -23.45 26.98 22.20
C THR A 12 -22.12 26.74 22.92
N VAL A 13 -21.69 27.70 23.76
CA VAL A 13 -20.42 27.64 24.51
C VAL A 13 -20.33 26.42 25.43
N PRO A 14 -21.38 26.03 26.20
CA PRO A 14 -21.29 24.85 27.07
C PRO A 14 -21.11 23.55 26.29
N VAL A 15 -21.76 23.42 25.13
CA VAL A 15 -21.68 22.22 24.27
C VAL A 15 -20.28 22.11 23.67
N LEU A 16 -19.71 23.21 23.17
CA LEU A 16 -18.34 23.25 22.66
C LEU A 16 -17.32 23.00 23.78
N GLY A 17 -17.57 23.49 24.99
CA GLY A 17 -16.72 23.20 26.16
C GLY A 17 -16.71 21.71 26.51
N ALA A 18 -17.88 21.08 26.58
CA ALA A 18 -17.98 19.63 26.82
C ALA A 18 -17.30 18.81 25.72
N PHE A 19 -17.49 19.20 24.44
CA PHE A 19 -16.87 18.54 23.31
C PHE A 19 -15.34 18.65 23.33
N THR A 20 -14.80 19.86 23.54
CA THR A 20 -13.36 20.09 23.60
C THR A 20 -12.72 19.34 24.76
N TRP A 21 -13.37 19.30 25.93
CA TRP A 21 -12.91 18.49 27.06
C TRP A 21 -12.90 17.00 26.76
N ALA A 22 -13.98 16.47 26.16
CA ALA A 22 -14.06 15.07 25.77
C ALA A 22 -12.99 14.69 24.72
N TRP A 23 -12.75 15.58 23.75
CA TRP A 23 -11.72 15.40 22.73
C TRP A 23 -10.32 15.39 23.34
N PHE A 24 -10.03 16.32 24.27
CA PHE A 24 -8.76 16.38 24.98
C PHE A 24 -8.53 15.12 25.82
N LYS A 25 -9.56 14.68 26.57
CA LYS A 25 -9.51 13.44 27.36
C LYS A 25 -9.27 12.22 26.47
N LYS A 26 -9.94 12.13 25.31
CA LYS A 26 -9.73 11.06 24.34
C LYS A 26 -8.31 11.05 23.81
N GLN A 27 -7.76 12.21 23.44
CA GLN A 27 -6.39 12.25 22.93
C GLN A 27 -5.35 11.84 23.97
N HIS A 28 -5.52 12.25 25.22
CA HIS A 28 -4.65 11.80 26.30
C HIS A 28 -4.72 10.28 26.51
N TYR A 29 -5.93 9.71 26.48
CA TYR A 29 -6.14 8.27 26.64
C TYR A 29 -5.55 7.46 25.47
N ASP A 30 -5.78 7.90 24.23
CA ASP A 30 -5.25 7.24 23.03
C ASP A 30 -3.71 7.29 22.99
N ASN A 31 -3.11 8.42 23.41
CA ASN A 31 -1.66 8.55 23.52
C ASN A 31 -1.07 7.64 24.61
N TYR A 32 -1.74 7.53 25.77
CA TYR A 32 -1.34 6.62 26.84
C TYR A 32 -1.42 5.16 26.40
N LEU A 33 -2.49 4.76 25.70
CA LEU A 33 -2.62 3.40 25.19
C LEU A 33 -1.49 3.08 24.20
N LYS A 34 -1.21 3.99 23.26
CA LYS A 34 -0.14 3.83 22.27
C LYS A 34 1.23 3.70 22.94
N SER A 35 1.55 4.52 23.94
CA SER A 35 2.85 4.45 24.62
C SER A 35 3.02 3.14 25.39
N ASN A 36 2.00 2.66 26.09
CA ASN A 36 2.06 1.39 26.81
C ASN A 36 2.22 0.20 25.86
N ILE A 37 1.46 0.18 24.76
CA ILE A 37 1.57 -0.86 23.73
C ILE A 37 2.97 -0.85 23.09
N LEU A 38 3.52 0.33 22.78
CA LEU A 38 4.87 0.43 22.21
C LEU A 38 5.96 -0.02 23.19
N GLU A 39 5.79 0.28 24.48
CA GLU A 39 6.70 -0.14 25.56
C GLU A 39 6.66 -1.65 25.79
N GLU A 40 5.46 -2.25 25.82
CA GLU A 40 5.27 -3.69 26.00
C GLU A 40 5.85 -4.49 24.82
N ILE A 41 5.65 -4.02 23.58
CA ILE A 41 6.11 -4.73 22.39
C ILE A 41 7.61 -4.46 22.11
N LYS A 42 8.31 -3.64 22.91
CA LYS A 42 9.72 -3.22 22.68
C LYS A 42 10.00 -2.79 21.24
N LEU A 43 8.99 -2.31 20.52
CA LEU A 43 9.16 -1.82 19.15
C LEU A 43 9.80 -0.44 19.26
N LYS A 44 11.03 -0.30 18.73
CA LYS A 44 11.58 1.04 18.49
C LYS A 44 10.59 1.79 17.59
N ALA A 45 10.18 2.98 17.99
CA ALA A 45 9.26 3.84 17.23
C ALA A 45 9.80 4.28 15.86
N THR A 46 11.05 3.93 15.55
CA THR A 46 11.68 4.14 14.26
C THR A 46 11.48 2.90 13.40
N ALA A 47 10.80 3.06 12.27
CA ALA A 47 10.76 2.02 11.24
C ALA A 47 12.20 1.60 10.91
N PRO A 48 12.51 0.29 10.85
CA PRO A 48 13.84 -0.14 10.44
C PRO A 48 14.14 0.48 9.08
N GLU A 49 15.35 1.03 8.94
CA GLU A 49 15.86 1.43 7.64
C GLU A 49 15.96 0.15 6.80
N ILE A 50 14.96 -0.06 5.94
CA ILE A 50 15.02 -1.10 4.93
C ILE A 50 16.15 -0.65 4.00
N PRO A 51 17.27 -1.38 3.91
CA PRO A 51 18.31 -1.00 2.97
C PRO A 51 17.69 -0.96 1.58
N LEU A 52 17.83 0.19 0.90
CA LEU A 52 17.58 0.31 -0.54
C LEU A 52 18.40 -0.81 -1.18
N SER A 53 17.72 -1.78 -1.80
CA SER A 53 18.22 -2.96 -2.52
C SER A 53 19.67 -3.41 -2.22
N GLY A 54 19.82 -4.63 -1.68
CA GLY A 54 21.12 -5.26 -1.47
C GLY A 54 21.99 -5.31 -2.74
N PRO A 55 23.29 -5.64 -2.63
CA PRO A 55 24.21 -5.57 -3.76
C PRO A 55 23.65 -6.29 -5.01
N MET A 56 23.34 -5.53 -6.06
CA MET A 56 22.87 -6.06 -7.35
C MET A 56 24.01 -6.68 -8.18
N ASP A 57 25.09 -7.13 -7.55
CA ASP A 57 26.29 -7.61 -8.23
C ASP A 57 26.06 -8.94 -8.97
N LYS A 58 25.09 -9.74 -8.52
CA LYS A 58 24.74 -11.03 -9.11
C LYS A 58 23.27 -11.09 -9.50
N GLN A 59 23.02 -11.25 -10.80
CA GLN A 59 21.70 -11.42 -11.35
C GLN A 59 21.10 -12.78 -10.96
N ILE A 60 19.90 -12.78 -10.39
CA ILE A 60 19.17 -13.98 -10.00
C ILE A 60 18.42 -14.52 -11.22
N ARG A 61 18.64 -15.79 -11.57
CA ARG A 61 17.97 -16.46 -12.69
C ARG A 61 16.81 -17.30 -12.17
N LEU A 62 15.60 -16.93 -12.54
CA LEU A 62 14.36 -17.59 -12.13
C LEU A 62 13.84 -18.50 -13.24
N GLY A 63 13.43 -19.70 -12.87
CA GLY A 63 12.63 -20.59 -13.70
C GLY A 63 11.28 -20.82 -13.03
N LEU A 64 10.20 -20.78 -13.80
CA LEU A 64 8.85 -21.00 -13.28
C LEU A 64 8.31 -22.34 -13.78
N ILE A 65 7.87 -23.21 -12.87
CA ILE A 65 7.20 -24.48 -13.20
C ILE A 65 5.76 -24.39 -12.71
N GLY A 66 4.82 -24.44 -13.65
CA GLY A 66 3.40 -24.16 -13.44
C GLY A 66 3.14 -22.65 -13.45
N TYR A 67 2.78 -22.11 -14.62
CA TYR A 67 2.34 -20.72 -14.75
C TYR A 67 0.94 -20.55 -14.17
N GLY A 68 -0.03 -21.35 -14.61
CA GLY A 68 -1.38 -21.37 -14.05
C GLY A 68 -1.96 -19.98 -13.67
N ILE A 69 -2.75 -19.95 -12.59
CA ILE A 69 -3.26 -18.70 -12.01
C ILE A 69 -2.20 -18.06 -11.08
N ARG A 70 -1.55 -18.87 -10.23
CA ARG A 70 -0.63 -18.35 -9.21
C ARG A 70 0.72 -17.96 -9.79
N GLY A 71 1.25 -18.72 -10.74
CA GLY A 71 2.49 -18.37 -11.42
C GLY A 71 2.37 -17.06 -12.19
N LYS A 72 1.21 -16.71 -12.74
CA LYS A 72 0.93 -15.36 -13.27
C LYS A 72 1.10 -14.27 -12.21
N HIS A 73 0.61 -14.51 -10.99
CA HIS A 73 0.78 -13.54 -9.89
C HIS A 73 2.24 -13.44 -9.46
N LEU A 74 2.97 -14.56 -9.42
CA LEU A 74 4.38 -14.58 -9.05
C LEU A 74 5.25 -13.91 -10.12
N ALA A 75 5.01 -14.19 -11.39
CA ALA A 75 5.69 -13.54 -12.51
C ALA A 75 5.48 -12.01 -12.46
N ARG A 76 4.23 -11.56 -12.23
CA ARG A 76 3.93 -10.14 -12.02
C ARG A 76 4.71 -9.53 -10.86
N ALA A 77 4.73 -10.21 -9.71
CA ALA A 77 5.45 -9.73 -8.52
C ALA A 77 6.97 -9.69 -8.73
N ALA A 78 7.50 -10.53 -9.61
CA ALA A 78 8.90 -10.53 -10.03
C ALA A 78 9.21 -9.50 -11.15
N GLY A 79 8.27 -8.66 -11.56
CA GLY A 79 8.46 -7.67 -12.62
C GLY A 79 8.09 -8.13 -14.03
N PHE A 80 7.57 -9.35 -14.19
CA PHE A 80 7.17 -9.94 -15.48
C PHE A 80 5.63 -10.05 -15.58
N ALA A 81 4.94 -8.92 -15.55
CA ALA A 81 3.50 -8.89 -15.75
C ALA A 81 3.10 -9.24 -17.20
N HIS A 82 1.97 -9.95 -17.36
CA HIS A 82 1.40 -10.20 -18.68
C HIS A 82 0.97 -8.89 -19.36
N PRO A 83 1.26 -8.67 -20.66
CA PRO A 83 0.97 -7.42 -21.37
C PRO A 83 -0.49 -6.99 -21.30
N GLY A 84 -1.43 -7.90 -21.58
CA GLY A 84 -2.86 -7.59 -21.43
C GLY A 84 -3.31 -7.14 -20.04
N LEU A 85 -2.59 -7.44 -18.95
CA LEU A 85 -2.89 -6.85 -17.64
C LEU A 85 -2.44 -5.38 -17.58
N ILE A 86 -1.28 -5.07 -18.17
CA ILE A 86 -0.73 -3.72 -18.26
C ILE A 86 -1.64 -2.84 -19.12
N ASP A 87 -2.06 -3.33 -20.29
CA ASP A 87 -2.98 -2.61 -21.18
C ASP A 87 -4.27 -2.23 -20.43
N ASN A 88 -4.87 -3.20 -19.73
CA ASN A 88 -6.06 -2.96 -18.91
C ASN A 88 -5.84 -1.91 -17.81
N TRP A 89 -4.66 -1.87 -17.18
CA TRP A 89 -4.36 -0.86 -16.17
C TRP A 89 -4.12 0.52 -16.76
N ILE A 90 -3.53 0.60 -17.95
CA ILE A 90 -3.37 1.85 -18.70
C ILE A 90 -4.75 2.41 -19.06
N ASP A 91 -5.62 1.57 -19.64
CA ASP A 91 -6.99 1.95 -19.98
C ASP A 91 -7.78 2.39 -18.74
N SER A 92 -7.71 1.61 -17.65
CA SER A 92 -8.39 1.95 -16.39
C SER A 92 -7.90 3.27 -15.77
N ALA A 93 -6.60 3.56 -15.88
CA ALA A 93 -6.03 4.83 -15.40
C ALA A 93 -6.44 6.01 -16.28
N SER A 94 -6.72 5.77 -17.57
CA SER A 94 -7.25 6.77 -18.49
C SER A 94 -8.72 7.12 -18.18
N ASP A 95 -9.53 6.11 -17.82
CA ASP A 95 -10.93 6.28 -17.45
C ASP A 95 -11.10 6.84 -16.02
N ASN A 96 -10.18 6.49 -15.11
CA ASN A 96 -10.24 6.86 -13.71
C ASN A 96 -8.88 7.35 -13.18
N HIS A 97 -8.73 8.67 -13.03
CA HIS A 97 -7.52 9.30 -12.48
C HIS A 97 -7.13 8.84 -11.06
N SER A 98 -8.05 8.27 -10.29
CA SER A 98 -7.75 7.70 -8.96
C SER A 98 -7.06 6.34 -9.03
N ASP A 99 -7.09 5.69 -10.19
CA ASP A 99 -6.44 4.40 -10.41
C ASP A 99 -4.94 4.58 -10.60
N ASN A 100 -4.19 4.25 -9.55
CA ASN A 100 -2.74 4.38 -9.51
C ASN A 100 -2.01 3.05 -9.72
N ARG A 101 -2.71 1.96 -10.09
CA ARG A 101 -2.10 0.61 -10.15
C ARG A 101 -0.94 0.52 -11.13
N TYR A 102 -1.10 1.10 -12.32
CA TYR A 102 -0.05 1.13 -13.33
C TYR A 102 1.18 1.92 -12.85
N ARG A 103 0.95 3.10 -12.29
CA ARG A 103 2.02 3.96 -11.75
C ARG A 103 2.77 3.26 -10.61
N GLN A 104 2.04 2.68 -9.65
CA GLN A 104 2.62 1.92 -8.54
C GLN A 104 3.43 0.71 -9.02
N TYR A 105 3.02 0.08 -10.12
CA TYR A 105 3.77 -1.05 -10.70
C TYR A 105 5.11 -0.59 -11.30
N LEU A 106 5.13 0.56 -11.97
CA LEU A 106 6.37 1.14 -12.52
C LEU A 106 7.32 1.70 -11.46
N GLU A 107 6.79 2.13 -10.32
CA GLU A 107 7.56 2.64 -9.19
C GLU A 107 8.25 1.52 -8.37
N GLN A 108 8.05 0.24 -8.71
CA GLN A 108 8.70 -0.88 -8.03
C GLN A 108 10.21 -0.88 -8.28
N GLU A 109 10.98 -1.21 -7.24
CA GLU A 109 12.43 -1.37 -7.34
C GLU A 109 12.79 -2.56 -8.25
N ASP A 110 13.90 -2.44 -8.98
CA ASP A 110 14.46 -3.56 -9.73
C ASP A 110 15.01 -4.62 -8.77
N LEU A 111 14.47 -5.83 -8.86
CA LEU A 111 14.87 -6.98 -8.06
C LEU A 111 16.15 -7.67 -8.56
N ASN A 112 16.72 -7.21 -9.69
CA ASN A 112 17.87 -7.84 -10.34
C ASN A 112 17.63 -9.33 -10.69
N VAL A 113 16.44 -9.61 -11.20
CA VAL A 113 15.98 -10.96 -11.58
C VAL A 113 15.82 -11.07 -13.10
N VAL A 114 16.08 -12.26 -13.64
CA VAL A 114 15.76 -12.60 -15.03
C VAL A 114 14.98 -13.91 -15.07
N LEU A 115 13.89 -13.93 -15.85
CA LEU A 115 13.10 -15.12 -16.08
C LEU A 115 13.69 -15.92 -17.24
N ASN A 116 14.35 -17.04 -16.95
CA ASN A 116 15.04 -17.86 -17.95
C ASN A 116 14.11 -18.82 -18.70
N GLY A 117 12.96 -19.15 -18.12
CA GLY A 117 12.02 -20.06 -18.74
C GLY A 117 10.79 -20.34 -17.88
N VAL A 118 9.70 -20.65 -18.56
CA VAL A 118 8.44 -21.08 -17.95
C VAL A 118 8.05 -22.42 -18.53
N CYS A 119 7.70 -23.36 -17.67
CA CYS A 119 7.18 -24.67 -18.03
C CYS A 119 5.76 -24.80 -17.46
N ASP A 120 4.79 -25.26 -18.25
CA ASP A 120 3.46 -25.60 -17.78
C ASP A 120 2.98 -26.85 -18.53
N ILE A 121 2.17 -27.67 -17.86
CA ILE A 121 1.58 -28.88 -18.46
C ILE A 121 0.36 -28.54 -19.33
N PHE A 122 -0.24 -27.37 -19.14
CA PHE A 122 -1.41 -26.91 -19.88
C PHE A 122 -1.04 -25.87 -20.93
N ASP A 123 -1.38 -26.13 -22.20
CA ASP A 123 -1.10 -25.25 -23.33
C ASP A 123 -1.73 -23.86 -23.20
N THR A 124 -2.83 -23.73 -22.47
CA THR A 124 -3.48 -22.44 -22.22
C THR A 124 -2.58 -21.50 -21.44
N TYR A 125 -1.99 -21.98 -20.34
CA TYR A 125 -1.12 -21.20 -19.47
C TYR A 125 0.31 -21.14 -20.03
N GLY A 126 0.80 -22.21 -20.66
CA GLY A 126 2.10 -22.20 -21.34
C GLY A 126 2.17 -21.16 -22.47
N ARG A 127 1.09 -20.98 -23.25
CA ARG A 127 1.01 -19.93 -24.26
C ARG A 127 0.89 -18.53 -23.66
N MET A 128 0.24 -18.39 -22.50
CA MET A 128 0.10 -17.10 -21.81
C MET A 128 1.44 -16.63 -21.17
N ALA A 129 2.38 -17.54 -20.95
CA ALA A 129 3.71 -17.22 -20.42
C ALA A 129 4.75 -16.87 -21.50
N ARG A 130 4.39 -17.00 -22.78
CA ARG A 130 5.22 -16.56 -23.92
C ARG A 130 4.98 -15.09 -24.23
#